data_AF-A0A1V5YFG3-F1
#
_entry.id   AF-A0A1V5YFG3-F1
#
_cell.length_a   1.000
_cell.length_b   1.000
_cell.length_c   1.000
_cell.angle_alpha   90.00
_cell.angle_beta   90.00
_cell.angle_gamma   90.00
#
_symmetry.space_group_name_H-M   'P 1'
#
loop_
_entity.id
_entity.type
_entity.pdbx_description
1 polymer ?
#
loop_
_entity_poly.entity_id
_entity_poly.type
_entity_poly.pdbx_seq_one_letter_code
_entity_poly.pdbx_strand_id
1 'polypeptide(L)'
;MERLLDALRREPRFLAVLGPSGSGKSSVVQAGLIPKLRRGGLPGSDRWGIITARPGERPQQSLEAAGLAGAEGGLVEAARSWLERNPEKTRLVLILDQFGELFATASTADAAEFLRQLYSLLQADLPLTLMLIMRDDFFSRLAKEAPPALFEWVQRGFVHISATLEEGEIAEIIECPARKVGLQFEEGLVQAMVRDVLAGGGERAGRAWPDEF
;
A
#
# COMPACT_ATOMS: atom_id res chain seq x y z
N MET A 1 4.47 -10.93 -4.53
CA MET A 1 4.26 -10.98 -3.05
C MET A 1 5.57 -11.12 -2.27
N GLU A 2 6.44 -12.09 -2.58
CA GLU A 2 7.74 -12.24 -1.89
C GLU A 2 8.54 -10.95 -1.84
N ARG A 3 8.57 -10.19 -2.94
CA ARG A 3 9.19 -8.85 -3.00
C ARG A 3 8.78 -7.90 -1.86
N LEU A 4 7.51 -7.88 -1.47
CA LEU A 4 7.02 -7.01 -0.37
C LEU A 4 7.47 -7.52 1.00
N LEU A 5 7.46 -8.84 1.21
CA LEU A 5 7.91 -9.45 2.46
C LEU A 5 9.42 -9.28 2.62
N ASP A 6 10.19 -9.48 1.55
CA ASP A 6 11.63 -9.26 1.56
C ASP A 6 12.00 -7.80 1.79
N ALA A 7 11.25 -6.86 1.20
CA ALA A 7 11.43 -5.45 1.49
C ALA A 7 11.18 -5.14 2.97
N LEU A 8 10.10 -5.67 3.57
CA LEU A 8 9.83 -5.53 5.00
C LEU A 8 10.84 -6.25 5.90
N ARG A 9 11.50 -7.32 5.44
CA ARG A 9 12.61 -7.95 6.18
C ARG A 9 13.85 -7.06 6.20
N ARG A 10 14.15 -6.42 5.07
CA ARG A 10 15.34 -5.56 4.90
C ARG A 10 15.18 -4.22 5.61
N GLU A 11 14.00 -3.61 5.48
CA GLU A 11 13.66 -2.34 6.11
C GLU A 11 12.34 -2.48 6.87
N PRO A 12 12.38 -2.98 8.12
CA PRO A 12 11.17 -3.30 8.88
C PRO A 12 10.42 -2.06 9.33
N ARG A 13 11.02 -0.87 9.30
CA ARG A 13 10.38 0.37 9.76
C ARG A 13 9.56 1.07 8.69
N PHE A 14 9.90 0.87 7.42
CA PHE A 14 9.31 1.64 6.33
C PHE A 14 9.21 0.84 5.04
N LEU A 15 8.10 1.00 4.32
CA LEU A 15 7.96 0.51 2.95
C LEU A 15 7.07 1.42 2.11
N ALA A 16 7.58 1.92 0.98
CA ALA A 16 6.76 2.54 -0.05
C ALA A 16 6.35 1.51 -1.12
N VAL A 17 5.09 1.53 -1.53
CA VAL A 17 4.54 0.74 -2.63
C VAL A 17 4.13 1.69 -3.74
N LEU A 18 4.87 1.65 -4.85
CA LEU A 18 4.74 2.53 -6.01
C LEU A 18 4.14 1.77 -7.21
N GLY A 19 3.68 2.50 -8.23
CA GLY A 19 3.08 1.93 -9.43
C GLY A 19 1.95 2.78 -10.02
N PRO A 20 1.61 2.63 -11.31
CA PRO A 20 0.59 3.45 -11.99
C PRO A 20 -0.83 3.23 -11.43
N SER A 21 -1.77 4.12 -11.77
CA SER A 21 -3.18 3.93 -11.38
C SER A 21 -3.72 2.61 -11.94
N GLY A 22 -4.55 1.90 -11.17
CA GLY A 22 -5.11 0.62 -11.60
C GLY A 22 -4.15 -0.58 -11.53
N SER A 23 -2.87 -0.42 -11.17
CA SER A 23 -1.92 -1.56 -11.03
C SER A 23 -2.18 -2.51 -9.85
N GLY A 24 -3.31 -2.34 -9.15
CA GLY A 24 -3.68 -3.24 -8.06
C GLY A 24 -2.88 -3.09 -6.77
N LYS A 25 -2.08 -2.03 -6.56
CA LYS A 25 -1.29 -1.82 -5.32
C LYS A 25 -2.08 -2.04 -4.03
N SER A 26 -3.23 -1.37 -3.90
CA SER A 26 -4.10 -1.50 -2.74
C SER A 26 -4.62 -2.93 -2.61
N SER A 27 -4.94 -3.61 -3.72
CA SER A 27 -5.35 -5.02 -3.72
C SER A 27 -4.21 -5.95 -3.29
N VAL A 28 -2.99 -5.77 -3.81
CA VAL A 28 -1.82 -6.57 -3.42
C VAL A 28 -1.54 -6.42 -1.93
N VAL A 29 -1.67 -5.22 -1.37
CA VAL A 29 -1.51 -5.01 0.07
C VAL A 29 -2.67 -5.61 0.86
N GLN A 30 -3.91 -5.30 0.50
CA GLN A 30 -5.12 -5.68 1.26
C GLN A 30 -5.45 -7.16 1.16
N ALA A 31 -5.47 -7.73 -0.05
CA ALA A 31 -5.83 -9.12 -0.30
C ALA A 31 -4.61 -10.07 -0.26
N GLY A 32 -3.41 -9.53 -0.40
CA GLY A 32 -2.18 -10.30 -0.43
C GLY A 32 -1.35 -10.19 0.85
N LEU A 33 -0.80 -9.01 1.10
CA LEU A 33 0.22 -8.79 2.15
C LEU A 33 -0.39 -8.91 3.55
N ILE A 34 -1.48 -8.19 3.83
CA ILE A 34 -2.14 -8.19 5.14
C ILE A 34 -2.53 -9.61 5.58
N PRO A 35 -3.20 -10.44 4.75
CA PRO A 35 -3.51 -11.82 5.11
C PRO A 35 -2.27 -12.70 5.34
N LYS A 36 -1.16 -12.44 4.66
CA LYS A 36 0.10 -13.15 4.89
C LYS A 36 0.75 -12.73 6.21
N LEU A 37 0.79 -11.43 6.52
CA LEU A 37 1.30 -10.93 7.80
C LEU A 37 0.51 -11.52 8.97
N ARG A 38 -0.82 -11.48 8.91
CA ARG A 38 -1.71 -12.07 9.94
C ARG A 38 -1.50 -13.57 10.14
N ARG A 39 -0.96 -14.28 9.15
CA ARG A 39 -0.65 -15.73 9.23
C ARG A 39 0.82 -16.01 9.58
N GLY A 40 1.58 -15.01 10.03
CA GLY A 40 2.99 -15.19 10.39
C GLY A 40 3.94 -15.27 9.18
N GLY A 41 3.59 -14.63 8.05
CA GLY A 41 4.46 -14.57 6.86
C GLY A 41 5.83 -13.92 7.12
N LEU A 42 5.96 -13.17 8.22
CA LEU A 42 7.23 -12.77 8.82
C LEU A 42 7.29 -13.24 10.28
N PRO A 43 8.50 -13.44 10.86
CA PRO A 43 8.63 -13.82 12.26
C PRO A 43 7.85 -12.87 13.20
N GLY A 44 6.86 -13.42 13.90
CA GLY A 44 6.02 -12.69 14.86
C GLY A 44 4.97 -11.76 14.24
N SER A 45 4.76 -11.77 12.92
CA SER A 45 3.81 -10.88 12.25
C SER A 45 2.35 -11.20 12.48
N ASP A 46 2.05 -12.41 12.95
CA ASP A 46 0.75 -12.85 13.44
C ASP A 46 0.26 -12.01 14.63
N ARG A 47 1.19 -11.41 15.37
CA ARG A 47 0.91 -10.48 16.49
C ARG A 47 1.04 -9.01 16.10
N TRP A 48 1.16 -8.66 14.82
CA TRP A 48 1.18 -7.25 14.43
C TRP A 48 -0.24 -6.69 14.37
N GLY A 49 -0.44 -5.49 14.90
CA GLY A 49 -1.65 -4.71 14.65
C GLY A 49 -1.54 -3.99 13.33
N ILE A 50 -2.64 -3.88 12.59
CA ILE A 50 -2.65 -3.25 11.28
C ILE A 50 -3.77 -2.22 11.25
N ILE A 51 -3.41 -0.97 11.00
CA ILE A 51 -4.33 0.14 10.75
C ILE A 51 -4.14 0.56 9.31
N THR A 52 -5.23 0.69 8.55
CA THR A 52 -5.21 1.26 7.20
C THR A 52 -6.04 2.53 7.18
N ALA A 53 -5.47 3.62 6.70
CA ALA A 53 -6.16 4.88 6.49
C ALA A 53 -5.89 5.42 5.07
N ARG A 54 -6.79 6.29 4.61
CA ARG A 54 -6.57 7.14 3.43
C ARG A 54 -6.46 8.58 3.93
N PRO A 55 -5.27 9.21 3.88
CA PRO A 55 -5.07 10.50 4.51
C PRO A 55 -6.03 11.58 3.99
N GLY A 56 -6.07 11.80 2.67
CA GLY A 56 -6.99 12.75 2.03
C GLY A 56 -6.87 14.17 2.58
N GLU A 57 -8.00 14.86 2.67
CA GLU A 57 -8.11 16.28 3.07
C GLU A 57 -7.69 16.52 4.54
N ARG A 58 -8.05 15.59 5.43
CA ARG A 58 -7.85 15.72 6.88
C ARG A 58 -7.10 14.50 7.42
N PRO A 59 -5.77 14.45 7.25
CA PRO A 59 -5.03 13.20 7.37
C PRO A 59 -4.98 12.63 8.80
N GLN A 60 -4.94 13.49 9.83
CA GLN A 60 -5.02 13.05 11.23
C GLN A 60 -6.41 12.51 11.58
N GLN A 61 -7.49 13.18 11.15
CA GLN A 61 -8.88 12.72 11.37
C GLN A 61 -9.13 11.37 10.69
N SER A 62 -8.61 11.18 9.48
CA SER A 62 -8.70 9.90 8.76
C SER A 62 -8.00 8.76 9.51
N LEU A 63 -6.89 9.03 10.20
CA LEU A 63 -6.19 8.04 11.03
C LEU A 63 -6.93 7.73 12.32
N GLU A 64 -7.48 8.75 12.96
CA GLU A 64 -8.31 8.60 14.16
C GLU A 64 -9.51 7.69 13.88
N ALA A 65 -10.24 7.97 12.79
CA ALA A 65 -11.36 7.16 12.33
C ALA A 65 -10.96 5.71 11.97
N ALA A 66 -9.71 5.50 11.53
CA ALA A 66 -9.17 4.18 11.23
C ALA A 66 -8.73 3.38 12.46
N GLY A 67 -8.77 3.97 13.66
CA GLY A 67 -8.48 3.31 14.94
C GLY A 67 -7.20 3.78 15.64
N LEU A 68 -6.49 4.78 15.09
CA LEU A 68 -5.36 5.42 15.77
C LEU A 68 -5.85 6.59 16.63
N ALA A 69 -6.62 6.28 17.69
CA ALA A 69 -7.21 7.32 18.55
C ALA A 69 -6.15 8.27 19.13
N GLY A 70 -6.43 9.58 19.08
CA GLY A 70 -5.49 10.64 19.47
C GLY A 70 -4.60 11.15 18.33
N ALA A 71 -4.81 10.70 17.09
CA ALA A 71 -4.00 11.12 15.95
C ALA A 71 -4.07 12.62 15.67
N GLU A 72 -5.18 13.30 16.00
CA GLU A 72 -5.30 14.76 15.90
C GLU A 72 -4.37 15.51 16.88
N GLY A 73 -4.05 14.89 18.02
CA GLY A 73 -3.13 15.46 19.02
C GLY A 73 -1.65 15.19 18.77
N GLY A 74 -1.33 14.22 17.89
CA GLY A 74 0.04 13.85 17.55
C GLY A 74 0.21 12.35 17.24
N LEU A 75 0.82 12.02 16.10
CA LEU A 75 0.96 10.62 15.68
C LEU A 75 1.84 9.76 16.60
N VAL A 76 2.87 10.34 17.22
CA VAL A 76 3.82 9.59 18.08
C VAL A 76 3.11 9.13 19.36
N GLU A 77 2.43 10.05 20.03
CA GLU A 77 1.66 9.82 21.24
C GLU A 77 0.47 8.88 20.97
N ALA A 78 -0.21 9.05 19.83
CA ALA A 78 -1.29 8.17 19.41
C ALA A 78 -0.80 6.73 19.17
N ALA A 79 0.33 6.55 18.49
CA ALA A 79 0.93 5.24 18.25
C ALA A 79 1.41 4.57 19.55
N ARG A 80 2.04 5.33 20.44
CA ARG A 80 2.44 4.85 21.77
C ARG A 80 1.23 4.39 22.57
N SER A 81 0.20 5.22 22.65
CA SER A 81 -1.05 4.92 23.37
C SER A 81 -1.78 3.74 22.75
N TRP A 82 -1.70 3.56 21.43
CA TRP A 82 -2.26 2.39 20.76
C TRP A 82 -1.51 1.12 21.15
N LEU A 83 -0.17 1.13 21.18
CA LEU A 83 0.64 -0.01 21.60
C LEU A 83 0.39 -0.39 23.06
N GLU A 84 0.28 0.59 23.95
CA GLU A 84 -0.03 0.38 25.37
C GLU A 84 -1.41 -0.25 25.60
N ARG A 85 -2.41 0.14 24.78
CA ARG A 85 -3.77 -0.41 24.84
C ARG A 85 -3.91 -1.79 24.20
N ASN A 86 -2.93 -2.23 23.41
CA ASN A 86 -2.96 -3.52 22.72
C ASN A 86 -1.69 -4.33 23.08
N PRO A 87 -1.51 -4.74 24.35
CA PRO A 87 -0.29 -5.38 24.84
C PRO A 87 -0.03 -6.75 24.19
N GLU A 88 -1.04 -7.39 23.60
CA GLU A 88 -0.90 -8.61 22.83
C GLU A 88 -0.24 -8.37 21.45
N LYS A 89 -0.18 -7.11 21.01
CA LYS A 89 0.41 -6.71 19.73
C LYS A 89 1.88 -6.33 19.91
N THR A 90 2.73 -6.96 19.12
CA THR A 90 4.19 -6.74 19.21
C THR A 90 4.68 -5.57 18.35
N ARG A 91 3.84 -5.09 17.43
CA ARG A 91 4.16 -4.03 16.47
C ARG A 91 2.90 -3.43 15.87
N LEU A 92 2.92 -2.13 15.58
CA LEU A 92 1.89 -1.44 14.81
C LEU A 92 2.34 -1.27 13.35
N VAL A 93 1.54 -1.74 12.40
CA VAL A 93 1.70 -1.46 10.97
C VAL A 93 0.68 -0.41 10.58
N LEU A 94 1.16 0.76 10.20
CA LEU A 94 0.33 1.85 9.70
C LEU A 94 0.42 1.93 8.19
N ILE A 95 -0.69 1.65 7.51
CA ILE A 95 -0.79 1.64 6.04
C ILE A 95 -1.56 2.88 5.61
N LEU A 96 -0.89 3.75 4.85
CA LEU A 96 -1.50 4.92 4.23
C LEU A 96 -1.76 4.60 2.75
N ASP A 97 -2.99 4.17 2.47
CA ASP A 97 -3.44 3.91 1.11
C ASP A 97 -3.76 5.22 0.37
N GLN A 98 -3.58 5.22 -0.94
CA GLN A 98 -3.80 6.41 -1.79
C GLN A 98 -3.12 7.67 -1.24
N PHE A 99 -1.89 7.54 -0.73
CA PHE A 99 -1.17 8.62 -0.07
C PHE A 99 -1.02 9.88 -0.94
N GLY A 100 -1.02 9.74 -2.27
CA GLY A 100 -1.02 10.85 -3.21
C GLY A 100 -2.18 11.84 -3.05
N GLU A 101 -3.34 11.38 -2.56
CA GLU A 101 -4.51 12.24 -2.33
C GLU A 101 -4.26 13.33 -1.29
N LEU A 102 -3.32 13.11 -0.36
CA LEU A 102 -2.85 14.13 0.58
C LEU A 102 -2.47 15.42 -0.15
N PHE A 103 -1.67 15.30 -1.20
CA PHE A 103 -1.17 16.44 -1.97
C PHE A 103 -2.23 17.05 -2.89
N ALA A 104 -3.28 16.30 -3.20
CA ALA A 104 -4.35 16.75 -4.09
C ALA A 104 -5.47 17.48 -3.34
N THR A 105 -5.71 17.11 -2.07
CA THR A 105 -6.93 17.51 -1.33
C THR A 105 -6.65 18.28 -0.04
N ALA A 106 -5.55 17.99 0.67
CA ALA A 106 -5.22 18.71 1.89
C ALA A 106 -4.64 20.09 1.58
N SER A 107 -4.77 21.01 2.54
CA SER A 107 -4.06 22.29 2.47
C SER A 107 -2.53 22.05 2.54
N THR A 108 -1.75 22.96 1.97
CA THR A 108 -0.27 22.88 2.06
C THR A 108 0.22 22.82 3.51
N ALA A 109 -0.45 23.52 4.42
CA ALA A 109 -0.11 23.53 5.83
C ALA A 109 -0.40 22.17 6.49
N ASP A 110 -1.57 21.60 6.23
CA ASP A 110 -1.97 20.30 6.80
C ASP A 110 -1.10 19.17 6.25
N ALA A 111 -0.81 19.18 4.93
CA ALA A 111 0.08 18.21 4.31
C ALA A 111 1.50 18.28 4.89
N ALA A 112 2.07 19.48 5.02
CA ALA A 112 3.40 19.67 5.59
C ALA A 112 3.48 19.23 7.05
N GLU A 113 2.48 19.59 7.87
CA GLU A 113 2.41 19.18 9.26
C GLU A 113 2.27 17.66 9.39
N PHE A 114 1.42 17.04 8.57
CA PHE A 114 1.26 15.59 8.54
C PHE A 114 2.56 14.86 8.18
N LEU A 115 3.28 15.33 7.15
CA LEU A 115 4.58 14.77 6.75
C LEU A 115 5.63 14.90 7.88
N ARG A 116 5.64 16.03 8.60
CA ARG A 116 6.51 16.24 9.76
C ARG A 116 6.18 15.25 10.89
N GLN A 117 4.91 14.99 11.14
CA GLN A 117 4.50 14.00 12.16
C GLN A 117 4.86 12.56 11.73
N LEU A 118 4.69 12.19 10.45
CA LEU A 118 5.12 10.89 9.94
C LEU A 118 6.64 10.69 10.08
N TYR A 119 7.41 11.74 9.80
CA TYR A 119 8.86 11.70 10.03
C TYR A 119 9.19 11.52 11.51
N SER A 120 8.52 12.25 12.40
CA SER A 120 8.69 12.12 13.85
C SER A 120 8.35 10.71 14.34
N LEU A 121 7.31 10.10 13.77
CA LEU A 121 6.91 8.72 14.03
C LEU A 121 7.96 7.69 13.60
N LEU A 122 8.65 7.93 12.47
CA LEU A 122 9.76 7.10 12.01
C LEU A 122 11.03 7.26 12.85
N GLN A 123 11.21 8.37 13.54
CA GLN A 123 12.33 8.60 14.46
C GLN A 123 12.06 8.08 15.87
N ALA A 124 10.79 8.00 16.27
CA ALA A 124 10.41 7.50 17.59
C ALA A 124 10.88 6.06 17.80
N ASP A 125 11.34 5.72 19.01
CA ASP A 125 11.67 4.34 19.37
C ASP A 125 10.40 3.56 19.74
N LEU A 126 9.62 3.22 18.71
CA LEU A 126 8.39 2.45 18.81
C LEU A 126 8.46 1.25 17.84
N PRO A 127 7.92 0.08 18.22
CA PRO A 127 7.77 -1.05 17.31
C PRO A 127 6.69 -0.73 16.28
N LEU A 128 7.07 -0.02 15.22
CA LEU A 128 6.18 0.45 14.17
C LEU A 128 6.76 0.19 12.77
N THR A 129 5.88 -0.13 11.83
CA THR A 129 6.13 -0.11 10.39
C THR A 129 5.19 0.90 9.73
N LEU A 130 5.72 1.89 9.02
CA LEU A 130 4.94 2.79 8.16
C LEU A 130 4.97 2.29 6.72
N MET A 131 3.80 2.14 6.11
CA MET A 131 3.66 1.77 4.70
C MET A 131 2.94 2.86 3.94
N LEU A 132 3.56 3.38 2.88
CA LEU A 132 2.95 4.36 1.99
C LEU A 132 2.59 3.69 0.68
N ILE A 133 1.33 3.79 0.24
CA ILE A 133 0.91 3.32 -1.08
C ILE A 133 0.56 4.54 -1.92
N MET A 134 1.28 4.75 -3.01
CA MET A 134 1.04 5.89 -3.91
C MET A 134 1.32 5.55 -5.36
N ARG A 135 0.89 6.45 -6.25
CA ARG A 135 1.21 6.35 -7.67
C ARG A 135 2.57 7.00 -7.97
N ASP A 136 3.18 6.61 -9.09
CA ASP A 136 4.51 7.05 -9.51
C ASP A 136 4.61 8.57 -9.70
N ASP A 137 3.54 9.21 -10.17
CA ASP A 137 3.46 10.65 -10.37
C ASP A 137 3.52 11.46 -9.07
N PHE A 138 3.12 10.87 -7.93
CA PHE A 138 3.22 11.51 -6.63
C PHE A 138 4.61 11.38 -5.99
N PHE A 139 5.46 10.48 -6.49
CA PHE A 139 6.84 10.36 -5.99
C PHE A 139 7.64 11.65 -6.18
N SER A 140 7.52 12.27 -7.37
CA SER A 140 8.16 13.54 -7.68
C SER A 140 7.66 14.69 -6.80
N ARG A 141 6.40 14.62 -6.36
CA ARG A 141 5.80 15.63 -5.49
C ARG A 141 6.22 15.44 -4.04
N LEU A 142 6.26 14.19 -3.58
CA LEU A 142 6.83 13.82 -2.29
C LEU A 142 8.28 14.30 -2.16
N ALA A 143 9.10 14.14 -3.21
CA ALA A 143 10.48 14.62 -3.23
C ALA A 143 10.61 16.16 -3.06
N LYS A 144 9.58 16.93 -3.45
CA LYS A 144 9.57 18.39 -3.36
C LYS A 144 8.99 18.90 -2.05
N GLU A 145 7.93 18.26 -1.56
CA GLU A 145 7.12 18.75 -0.43
C GLU A 145 7.44 18.05 0.88
N ALA A 146 8.04 16.86 0.86
CA ALA A 146 8.43 16.16 2.08
C ALA A 146 9.74 16.71 2.67
N PRO A 147 9.91 16.61 4.00
CA PRO A 147 11.21 16.78 4.62
C PRO A 147 12.24 15.85 3.95
N PRO A 148 13.46 16.31 3.63
CA PRO A 148 14.48 15.49 2.96
C PRO A 148 14.73 14.16 3.65
N ALA A 149 14.72 14.16 4.99
CA ALA A 149 14.92 12.95 5.79
C ALA A 149 13.76 11.94 5.68
N LEU A 150 12.53 12.36 5.38
CA LEU A 150 11.43 11.44 5.06
C LEU A 150 11.63 10.81 3.67
N PHE A 151 12.16 11.57 2.72
CA PHE A 151 12.44 11.06 1.38
C PHE A 151 13.58 10.02 1.39
N GLU A 152 14.58 10.18 2.27
CA GLU A 152 15.62 9.15 2.50
C GLU A 152 15.01 7.81 2.92
N TRP A 153 13.97 7.80 3.77
CA TRP A 153 13.26 6.57 4.12
C TRP A 153 12.62 5.90 2.90
N VAL A 154 12.05 6.69 1.98
CA VAL A 154 11.47 6.18 0.74
C VAL A 154 12.53 5.51 -0.13
N GLN A 155 13.72 6.11 -0.23
CA GLN A 155 14.83 5.54 -0.99
C GLN A 155 15.39 4.25 -0.36
N ARG A 156 15.32 4.11 0.96
CA ARG A 156 15.78 2.91 1.68
C ARG A 156 14.89 1.69 1.46
N GLY A 157 13.59 1.89 1.22
CA GLY A 157 12.64 0.81 1.09
C GLY A 157 11.44 1.18 0.22
N PHE A 158 11.50 0.79 -1.06
CA PHE A 158 10.34 0.84 -1.94
C PHE A 158 10.22 -0.42 -2.80
N VAL A 159 8.99 -0.76 -3.16
CA VAL A 159 8.65 -1.80 -4.14
C VAL A 159 7.76 -1.16 -5.20
N HIS A 160 8.15 -1.31 -6.47
CA HIS A 160 7.37 -0.85 -7.61
C HIS A 160 6.50 -1.99 -8.15
N ILE A 161 5.20 -1.73 -8.31
CA ILE A 161 4.20 -2.64 -8.87
C ILE A 161 3.82 -2.12 -10.25
N SER A 162 4.31 -2.81 -11.28
CA SER A 162 4.02 -2.53 -12.69
C SER A 162 2.54 -2.71 -13.03
N ALA A 163 2.02 -1.96 -14.03
CA ALA A 163 0.68 -2.16 -14.58
C ALA A 163 0.57 -3.38 -15.50
N THR A 164 1.67 -3.78 -16.12
CA THR A 164 1.72 -4.99 -16.94
C THR A 164 1.88 -6.18 -16.01
N LEU A 165 0.79 -6.92 -15.81
CA LEU A 165 0.88 -8.26 -15.24
C LEU A 165 1.70 -9.11 -16.22
N GLU A 166 2.77 -9.73 -15.73
CA GLU A 166 3.50 -10.71 -16.55
C GLU A 166 2.57 -11.89 -16.87
N GLU A 167 2.76 -12.59 -18.00
CA GLU A 167 1.92 -13.74 -18.38
C GLU A 167 1.76 -14.75 -17.23
N GLY A 168 2.85 -14.98 -16.48
CA GLY A 168 2.84 -15.87 -15.30
C GLY A 168 1.99 -15.33 -14.14
N GLU A 169 1.95 -14.01 -13.93
CA GLU A 169 1.11 -13.41 -12.87
C GLU A 169 -0.38 -13.48 -13.23
N ILE A 170 -0.73 -13.33 -14.51
CA ILE A 170 -2.12 -13.53 -14.99
C ILE A 170 -2.52 -15.00 -14.87
N ALA A 171 -1.63 -15.91 -15.25
CA ALA A 171 -1.86 -17.35 -15.09
C ALA A 171 -2.10 -17.70 -13.61
N GLU A 172 -1.30 -17.18 -12.67
CA GLU A 172 -1.51 -17.40 -11.23
C GLU A 172 -2.85 -16.84 -10.73
N ILE A 173 -3.28 -15.67 -11.22
CA ILE A 173 -4.57 -15.05 -10.88
C ILE A 173 -5.74 -15.94 -11.34
N ILE A 174 -5.62 -16.60 -12.49
CA ILE A 174 -6.63 -17.51 -13.03
C ILE A 174 -6.59 -18.86 -12.31
N GLU A 175 -5.40 -19.39 -12.07
CA GLU A 175 -5.19 -20.74 -11.53
C GLU A 175 -5.49 -20.85 -10.04
N CYS A 176 -5.08 -19.85 -9.25
CA CYS A 176 -5.15 -19.91 -7.79
C CYS A 176 -6.60 -20.05 -7.25
N PRO A 177 -7.61 -19.33 -7.77
CA PRO A 177 -9.00 -19.55 -7.40
C PRO A 177 -9.51 -20.96 -7.71
N ALA A 178 -9.22 -21.48 -8.91
CA ALA A 178 -9.65 -22.82 -9.32
C ALA A 178 -9.05 -23.92 -8.43
N ARG A 179 -7.74 -23.81 -8.12
CA ARG A 179 -7.07 -24.74 -7.20
C ARG A 179 -7.70 -24.74 -5.81
N LYS A 180 -8.13 -23.57 -5.30
CA LYS A 180 -8.80 -23.46 -4.00
C LYS A 180 -10.16 -24.15 -3.94
N VAL A 181 -10.83 -24.31 -5.08
CA VAL A 181 -12.12 -25.00 -5.18
C VAL A 181 -12.02 -26.40 -5.80
N GLY A 182 -10.80 -26.90 -6.02
CA GLY A 182 -10.55 -28.25 -6.56
C GLY A 182 -10.83 -28.39 -8.06
N LEU A 183 -10.98 -27.29 -8.80
CA LEU A 183 -11.19 -27.31 -10.24
C LEU A 183 -9.84 -27.44 -10.97
N GLN A 184 -9.84 -28.22 -12.05
CA GLN A 184 -8.71 -28.36 -12.97
C GLN A 184 -9.07 -27.68 -14.29
N PHE A 185 -8.09 -27.02 -14.90
CA PHE A 185 -8.24 -26.45 -16.25
C PHE A 185 -7.87 -27.48 -17.31
N GLU A 186 -8.49 -27.36 -18.47
CA GLU A 186 -8.07 -28.06 -19.68
C GLU A 186 -6.69 -27.54 -20.14
N GLU A 187 -5.92 -28.43 -20.79
CA GLU A 187 -4.59 -28.10 -21.30
C GLU A 187 -4.66 -26.93 -22.31
N GLY A 188 -3.86 -25.87 -22.10
CA GLY A 188 -3.85 -24.71 -22.99
C GLY A 188 -4.90 -23.64 -22.71
N LEU A 189 -5.93 -23.91 -21.88
CA LEU A 189 -7.04 -22.99 -21.61
C LEU A 189 -6.58 -21.75 -20.83
N VAL A 190 -5.72 -21.94 -19.82
CA VAL A 190 -5.16 -20.82 -19.04
C VAL A 190 -4.34 -19.90 -19.94
N GLN A 191 -3.52 -20.46 -20.82
CA GLN A 191 -2.69 -19.69 -21.76
C GLN A 191 -3.56 -18.91 -22.77
N ALA A 192 -4.70 -19.47 -23.18
CA ALA A 192 -5.66 -18.74 -24.01
C ALA A 192 -6.29 -17.56 -23.25
N MET A 193 -6.75 -17.78 -22.01
CA MET A 193 -7.30 -16.72 -21.15
C MET A 193 -6.28 -15.61 -20.83
N VAL A 194 -5.01 -15.98 -20.60
CA VAL A 194 -3.91 -15.02 -20.38
C VAL A 194 -3.72 -14.12 -21.59
N ARG A 195 -3.68 -14.71 -22.80
CA ARG A 195 -3.56 -13.95 -24.05
C ARG A 195 -4.72 -12.98 -24.25
N ASP A 196 -5.95 -13.40 -23.95
CA ASP A 196 -7.14 -12.53 -24.08
C ASP A 196 -7.08 -11.33 -23.12
N VAL A 197 -6.62 -11.52 -21.88
CA VAL A 197 -6.45 -10.44 -20.90
C VAL A 197 -5.37 -9.45 -21.34
N LEU A 198 -4.25 -9.95 -21.87
CA LEU A 198 -3.16 -9.11 -22.38
C LEU A 198 -3.55 -8.34 -23.64
N ALA A 199 -4.33 -8.97 -24.53
CA ALA A 199 -4.84 -8.33 -25.75
C ALA A 199 -5.91 -7.27 -25.44
N GLY A 200 -6.80 -7.50 -24.47
CA GLY A 200 -7.86 -6.56 -24.09
C GLY A 200 -7.42 -5.37 -23.23
N GLY A 201 -6.23 -5.41 -22.63
CA GLY A 201 -5.69 -4.35 -21.78
C GLY A 201 -5.20 -3.10 -22.54
N GLY A 202 -5.00 -3.21 -23.86
CA GLY A 202 -4.54 -2.11 -24.73
C GLY A 202 -5.66 -1.26 -25.37
N GLU A 203 -6.92 -1.72 -25.37
CA GLU A 203 -7.98 -1.14 -26.22
C GLU A 203 -9.01 -0.22 -25.52
N ARG A 204 -8.84 0.12 -24.24
CA ARG A 204 -9.78 1.04 -23.53
C ARG A 204 -9.38 2.52 -23.49
N ALA A 205 -8.42 2.95 -24.30
CA ALA A 205 -8.13 4.38 -24.50
C ALA A 205 -8.26 4.73 -25.99
N GLY A 206 -9.43 5.23 -26.39
CA GLY A 206 -9.64 5.82 -27.71
C GLY A 206 -10.63 5.06 -28.60
N ARG A 207 -11.92 5.16 -28.29
CA ARG A 207 -12.93 5.12 -29.35
C ARG A 207 -13.92 6.24 -29.11
N ALA A 208 -13.71 7.33 -29.86
CA ALA A 208 -14.72 8.33 -30.08
C ALA A 208 -15.98 7.65 -30.63
N TRP A 209 -17.14 8.01 -30.08
CA TRP A 209 -18.41 7.72 -30.73
C TRP A 209 -18.39 8.38 -32.11
N PRO A 210 -18.78 7.68 -33.20
CA PRO A 210 -19.13 8.36 -34.42
C PRO A 210 -20.41 9.15 -34.17
N ASP A 211 -20.33 10.46 -34.41
CA ASP A 211 -21.49 11.30 -34.68
C ASP A 211 -22.27 10.75 -35.89
N GLU A 212 -23.55 11.12 -35.95
CA GLU A 212 -24.51 10.95 -37.05
C GLU A 212 -25.38 9.66 -36.98
N PHE A 213 -26.61 9.78 -36.47
CA PHE A 213 -27.78 10.27 -37.23
C PHE A 213 -28.82 10.92 -36.31
#